data_AF-A0AAJ2B7P9-F1
#
_entry.id   AF-A0AAJ2B7P9-F1
#
_cell.length_a   1.000
_cell.length_b   1.000
_cell.length_c   1.000
_cell.angle_alpha   90.00
_cell.angle_beta   90.00
_cell.angle_gamma   90.00
#
_symmetry.space_group_name_H-M   'P 1'
#
loop_
_entity.id
_entity.type
_entity.pdbx_description
1 polymer ?
#
loop_
_entity_poly.entity_id
_entity_poly.type
_entity_poly.pdbx_seq_one_letter_code
_entity_poly.pdbx_strand_id
1 'polypeptide(L)'
;MKSLIRAAVVATVFAIPAVSFAEGSQITRAQVRAELAELQSVGYHAGDGDQAHYPAAIQAAEAKLAARNGATAYGGTPTGATRSGNRGVSQADWNAMYSR
;
A
#
# COMPACT_ATOMS: atom_id res chain seq x y z
N MET A 1 30.14 40.48 17.16
CA MET A 1 28.74 40.15 16.79
C MET A 1 28.59 39.52 15.39
N LYS A 2 29.41 39.85 14.38
CA LYS A 2 29.33 39.24 13.04
C LYS A 2 29.94 37.83 12.93
N SER A 3 30.88 37.48 13.80
CA SER A 3 31.52 36.16 13.86
C SER A 3 30.60 35.07 14.43
N LEU A 4 29.80 35.40 15.43
CA LEU A 4 28.79 34.49 16.02
C LEU A 4 27.69 34.14 15.00
N ILE A 5 27.28 35.12 14.20
CA ILE A 5 26.30 34.91 13.12
C ILE A 5 26.86 33.96 12.05
N ARG A 6 28.15 34.10 11.70
CA ARG A 6 28.80 33.19 10.73
C ARG A 6 28.97 31.77 11.29
N ALA A 7 29.30 31.63 12.58
CA ALA A 7 29.41 30.33 13.24
C ALA A 7 28.05 29.61 13.30
N ALA A 8 26.95 30.34 13.55
CA ALA A 8 25.60 29.80 13.53
C ALA A 8 25.17 29.29 12.14
N VAL A 9 25.58 29.96 11.06
CA VAL A 9 25.26 29.55 9.67
C VAL A 9 26.05 28.31 9.22
N VAL A 10 27.27 28.09 9.73
CA VAL A 10 28.05 26.88 9.40
C VAL A 10 27.52 25.64 10.15
N ALA A 11 26.98 25.82 11.35
CA ALA A 11 26.45 24.72 12.17
C ALA A 11 25.20 24.04 11.56
N THR A 12 24.42 24.75 10.73
CA THR A 12 23.18 24.21 10.14
C THR A 12 23.42 23.18 9.02
N VAL A 13 24.63 23.04 8.49
CA VAL A 13 24.97 22.05 7.44
C VAL A 13 25.19 20.65 8.03
N PHE A 14 25.36 20.52 9.34
CA PHE A 14 25.61 19.22 10.00
C PHE A 14 24.35 18.47 10.45
N ALA A 15 23.16 19.05 10.30
CA ALA A 15 21.90 18.35 10.53
C ALA A 15 21.41 17.73 9.23
N ILE A 16 22.17 16.80 8.66
CA ILE A 16 21.63 15.79 7.74
C ILE A 16 21.10 14.71 8.68
N PRO A 17 19.77 14.57 8.88
CA PRO A 17 19.25 13.40 9.56
C PRO A 17 19.48 12.24 8.58
N ALA A 18 20.67 11.63 8.64
CA ALA A 18 20.95 10.35 8.01
C ALA A 18 20.32 9.24 8.87
N VAL A 19 19.04 9.36 9.17
CA VAL A 19 18.22 8.20 9.52
C VAL A 19 17.93 7.47 8.22
N SER A 20 18.99 6.88 7.66
CA SER A 20 18.83 5.74 6.76
C SER A 20 18.20 4.65 7.61
N PHE A 21 16.88 4.52 7.53
CA PHE A 21 16.15 3.39 8.10
C PHE A 21 16.61 2.11 7.40
N ALA A 22 17.74 1.59 7.86
CA ALA A 22 18.21 0.24 7.62
C ALA A 22 18.09 -0.60 8.90
N GLU A 23 17.36 -0.11 9.91
CA GLU A 23 16.66 -0.99 10.85
C GLU A 23 15.59 -1.74 10.03
N GLY A 24 16.05 -2.72 9.26
CA GLY A 24 15.19 -3.71 8.66
C GLY A 24 14.46 -4.35 9.81
N SER A 25 13.19 -3.99 9.97
CA SER A 25 12.24 -4.72 10.79
C SER A 25 12.49 -6.19 10.49
N GLN A 26 13.10 -6.90 11.45
CA GLN A 26 13.51 -8.28 11.24
C GLN A 26 12.23 -9.12 11.25
N ILE A 27 11.57 -9.19 10.10
CA ILE A 27 10.41 -10.05 9.92
C ILE A 27 10.92 -11.47 10.04
N THR A 28 10.43 -12.18 11.06
CA THR A 28 10.82 -13.56 11.26
C THR A 28 10.08 -14.45 10.26
N ARG A 29 10.67 -15.59 9.90
CA ARG A 29 9.96 -16.59 9.07
C ARG A 29 8.66 -17.05 9.71
N ALA A 30 8.60 -17.05 11.05
CA ALA A 30 7.38 -17.37 11.79
C ALA A 30 6.30 -16.31 11.54
N GLN A 31 6.67 -15.03 11.56
CA GLN A 31 5.76 -13.93 11.27
C GLN A 31 5.22 -13.98 9.84
N VAL A 32 6.07 -14.15 8.82
CA VAL A 32 5.61 -14.28 7.42
C VAL A 32 4.62 -15.44 7.25
N ARG A 33 4.89 -16.57 7.91
CA ARG A 33 3.98 -17.73 7.86
C ARG A 33 2.64 -17.45 8.54
N ALA A 34 2.65 -16.71 9.64
CA ALA A 34 1.43 -16.30 10.32
C ALA A 34 0.59 -15.38 9.43
N GLU A 35 1.20 -14.37 8.82
CA GLU A 35 0.54 -13.45 7.89
C GLU A 35 -0.02 -14.17 6.66
N LEU A 36 0.74 -15.11 6.07
CA LEU A 36 0.24 -15.93 4.97
C LEU A 36 -0.92 -16.83 5.37
N ALA A 37 -0.93 -17.38 6.59
CA ALA A 37 -2.05 -18.18 7.08
C ALA A 37 -3.33 -17.34 7.24
N GLU A 38 -3.18 -16.08 7.67
CA GLU A 38 -4.31 -15.13 7.75
C GLU A 38 -4.86 -14.78 6.36
N LEU A 39 -4.00 -14.53 5.38
CA LEU A 39 -4.41 -14.29 4.00
C LEU A 39 -5.07 -15.53 3.37
N GLN A 40 -4.55 -16.73 3.65
CA GLN A 40 -5.18 -17.99 3.24
C GLN A 40 -6.57 -18.16 3.86
N SER A 41 -6.79 -17.69 5.09
CA SER A 41 -8.11 -17.75 5.73
C SER A 41 -9.19 -16.92 5.02
N VAL A 42 -8.80 -15.92 4.22
CA VAL A 42 -9.70 -15.10 3.38
C VAL A 42 -9.68 -15.51 1.91
N GLY A 43 -9.05 -16.66 1.59
CA GLY A 43 -9.03 -17.28 0.27
C GLY A 43 -7.88 -16.83 -0.65
N TYR A 44 -6.80 -16.25 -0.11
CA TYR A 44 -5.61 -15.90 -0.88
C TYR A 44 -4.59 -17.03 -0.90
N HIS A 45 -4.15 -17.45 -2.09
CA HIS A 45 -3.18 -18.52 -2.28
C HIS A 45 -1.94 -18.02 -3.02
N ALA A 46 -0.84 -17.88 -2.28
CA ALA A 46 0.44 -17.50 -2.87
C ALA A 46 0.98 -18.62 -3.77
N GLY A 47 1.22 -18.32 -5.05
CA GLY A 47 1.82 -19.25 -6.02
C GLY A 47 0.85 -19.92 -7.00
N ASP A 48 -0.46 -19.82 -6.79
CA ASP A 48 -1.49 -20.45 -7.66
C ASP A 48 -1.81 -19.62 -8.92
N GLY A 49 -0.81 -18.94 -9.49
CA GLY A 49 -0.99 -18.03 -10.62
C GLY A 49 -1.43 -16.61 -10.21
N ASP A 50 -1.36 -16.29 -8.91
CA ASP A 50 -1.58 -14.94 -8.38
C ASP A 50 -0.68 -13.89 -9.05
N GLN A 51 0.49 -14.28 -9.54
CA GLN A 51 1.40 -13.43 -10.30
C GLN A 51 0.73 -12.73 -11.50
N ALA A 52 -0.30 -13.33 -12.11
CA ALA A 52 -1.04 -12.73 -13.22
C ALA A 52 -1.96 -11.57 -12.77
N HIS A 53 -2.34 -11.56 -11.49
CA HIS A 53 -3.25 -10.58 -10.89
C HIS A 53 -2.57 -9.78 -9.77
N TYR A 54 -1.24 -9.89 -9.65
CA TYR A 54 -0.45 -9.15 -8.69
C TYR A 54 -0.37 -7.68 -9.12
N PRO A 55 -0.56 -6.71 -8.21
CA PRO A 55 -0.80 -6.88 -6.77
C PRO A 55 -2.29 -6.90 -6.35
N ALA A 56 -3.23 -6.78 -7.30
CA ALA A 56 -4.65 -6.57 -7.02
C ALA A 56 -5.29 -7.67 -6.15
N ALA A 57 -4.91 -8.93 -6.37
CA ALA A 57 -5.46 -10.06 -5.62
C ALA A 57 -5.00 -10.10 -4.15
N ILE A 58 -3.74 -9.75 -3.86
CA ILE A 58 -3.26 -9.55 -2.47
C ILE A 58 -4.01 -8.41 -1.80
N GLN A 59 -4.14 -7.27 -2.47
CA GLN A 59 -4.83 -6.11 -1.90
C GLN A 59 -6.30 -6.39 -1.60
N ALA A 60 -6.98 -7.14 -2.47
CA ALA A 60 -8.35 -7.57 -2.23
C ALA A 60 -8.46 -8.51 -1.02
N ALA A 61 -7.48 -9.40 -0.82
CA ALA A 61 -7.42 -10.27 0.34
C ALA A 61 -7.12 -9.49 1.63
N GLU A 62 -6.17 -8.56 1.60
CA GLU A 62 -5.89 -7.64 2.70
C GLU A 62 -7.13 -6.81 3.07
N ALA A 63 -7.89 -6.32 2.09
CA ALA A 63 -9.13 -5.59 2.36
C ALA A 63 -10.20 -6.48 3.03
N LYS A 64 -10.32 -7.75 2.63
CA LYS A 64 -11.20 -8.72 3.31
C LYS A 64 -10.73 -9.02 4.73
N LEU A 65 -9.42 -9.20 4.92
CA LEU A 65 -8.82 -9.43 6.23
C LEU A 65 -8.98 -8.20 7.13
N ALA A 66 -8.80 -7.00 6.60
CA ALA A 66 -9.03 -5.74 7.29
C ALA A 66 -10.51 -5.51 7.58
N ALA A 67 -11.45 -5.95 6.75
CA ALA A 67 -12.88 -5.92 7.08
C ALA A 67 -13.22 -6.92 8.22
N ARG A 68 -12.62 -8.12 8.20
CA ARG A 68 -12.76 -9.13 9.25
C ARG A 68 -12.15 -8.65 10.58
N ASN A 69 -10.98 -8.05 10.53
CA ASN A 69 -10.26 -7.52 11.69
C ASN A 69 -10.77 -6.14 12.12
N GLY A 70 -11.33 -5.36 11.19
CA GLY A 70 -11.95 -4.05 11.42
C GLY A 70 -13.32 -4.13 12.08
N ALA A 71 -14.01 -5.27 11.99
CA ALA A 71 -15.09 -5.60 12.92
C ALA A 71 -14.59 -5.66 14.39
N THR A 72 -13.27 -5.78 14.60
CA THR A 72 -12.59 -5.76 15.91
C THR A 72 -11.57 -4.62 16.10
N ALA A 73 -11.30 -3.79 15.08
CA ALA A 73 -10.26 -2.76 15.11
C ALA A 73 -10.84 -1.41 14.64
N TYR A 74 -11.18 -0.57 15.61
CA TYR A 74 -11.54 0.82 15.41
C TYR A 74 -10.27 1.60 15.02
N GLY A 75 -10.21 2.16 13.81
CA GLY A 75 -9.23 3.21 13.45
C GLY A 75 -8.07 2.83 12.50
N GLY A 76 -8.37 2.37 11.29
CA GLY A 76 -7.41 2.40 10.17
C GLY A 76 -7.75 3.56 9.22
N THR A 77 -6.83 4.49 9.00
CA THR A 77 -6.99 5.60 8.04
C THR A 77 -7.17 5.05 6.62
N PRO A 78 -8.15 5.52 5.83
CA PRO A 78 -8.27 5.08 4.45
C PRO A 78 -7.09 5.63 3.64
N THR A 79 -6.20 4.73 3.21
CA THR A 79 -5.15 5.02 2.24
C THR A 79 -5.82 5.55 0.97
N GLY A 80 -5.39 6.74 0.52
CA GLY A 80 -6.04 7.51 -0.53
C GLY A 80 -6.44 6.70 -1.75
N ALA A 81 -7.74 6.53 -1.96
CA ALA A 81 -8.30 5.98 -3.19
C ALA A 81 -8.26 7.05 -4.27
N THR A 82 -7.30 6.98 -5.19
CA THR A 82 -7.40 7.73 -6.46
C THR A 82 -8.42 7.02 -7.33
N ARG A 83 -9.67 7.50 -7.30
CA ARG A 83 -10.73 7.05 -8.20
C ARG A 83 -10.57 7.76 -9.54
N SER A 84 -9.82 7.18 -10.47
CA SER A 84 -9.96 7.56 -11.87
C SER A 84 -11.29 7.01 -12.38
N GLY A 85 -12.20 7.90 -12.79
CA GLY A 85 -13.49 7.50 -13.31
C GLY A 85 -13.31 6.72 -14.60
N ASN A 86 -13.48 5.40 -14.55
CA ASN A 86 -13.64 4.62 -15.76
C ASN A 86 -15.01 4.98 -16.37
N ARG A 87 -15.02 5.78 -17.44
CA ARG A 87 -16.22 5.87 -18.28
C ARG A 87 -16.29 4.59 -19.11
N GLY A 88 -16.78 3.54 -18.49
CA GLY A 88 -17.22 2.35 -19.22
C GLY A 88 -18.40 2.76 -20.09
N VAL A 89 -18.15 2.95 -21.39
CA VAL A 89 -19.22 3.04 -22.39
C VAL A 89 -20.04 1.77 -22.32
N SER A 90 -21.36 1.92 -22.21
CA SER A 90 -22.24 0.77 -22.06
C SER A 90 -22.26 -0.05 -23.34
N GLN A 91 -22.53 -1.35 -23.25
CA GLN A 91 -22.61 -2.22 -24.42
C GLN A 91 -23.71 -1.78 -25.42
N ALA A 92 -24.73 -1.07 -24.93
CA ALA A 92 -25.75 -0.45 -25.75
C ALA A 92 -25.18 0.73 -26.59
N ASP A 93 -24.35 1.59 -25.99
CA ASP A 93 -23.69 2.69 -26.71
C ASP A 93 -22.72 2.16 -27.77
N TRP A 94 -22.02 1.06 -27.46
CA TRP A 94 -21.16 0.37 -28.43
C TRP A 94 -21.96 -0.13 -29.65
N ASN A 95 -23.08 -0.80 -29.43
CA ASN A 95 -23.90 -1.30 -30.54
C ASN A 95 -24.47 -0.15 -31.40
N ALA A 96 -24.89 0.96 -30.78
CA ALA A 96 -25.42 2.12 -31.48
C ALA A 96 -24.40 2.82 -32.40
N MET A 97 -23.10 2.77 -32.08
CA MET A 97 -22.06 3.39 -32.91
C MET A 97 -21.72 2.61 -34.19
N TYR A 98 -21.93 1.29 -34.21
CA TYR A 98 -21.46 0.41 -35.29
C TYR A 98 -22.59 -0.26 -36.10
N SER A 99 -23.84 -0.12 -35.69
CA SER A 99 -24.99 -0.52 -36.51
C SER A 99 -25.29 0.56 -37.56
N ARG A 100 -24.89 0.34 -38.82
CA ARG A 100 -25.44 1.04 -40.00
C ARG A 100 -26.37 0.11 -40.76
#